data_AF-A0A9X8VIS2-F1
#
_entry.id   AF-A0A9X8VIS2-F1
#
_cell.length_a   1.000
_cell.length_b   1.000
_cell.length_c   1.000
_cell.angle_alpha   90.00
_cell.angle_beta   90.00
_cell.angle_gamma   90.00
#
_symmetry.space_group_name_H-M   'P 1'
#
loop_
_entity.id
_entity.type
_entity.pdbx_description
1 polymer ?
#
loop_
_entity_poly.entity_id
_entity_poly.type
_entity_poly.pdbx_seq_one_letter_code
_entity_poly.pdbx_strand_id
1 'polypeptide(L)'
;ITTRMDPARDTVLVENTPIDYLDFASPVSGLGSKMGLDATNKWPGETDREWGRPIQMDEKVRARVDEIWDELAIFSDREPTL
;
A
#
# COMPACT_ATOMS: atom_id res chain seq x y z
N ILE A 1 2.72 2.79 3.12
CA ILE A 1 3.24 4.17 3.13
C ILE A 1 3.37 4.66 4.58
N THR A 2 2.28 4.89 5.30
CA THR A 2 2.28 5.53 6.64
C THR A 2 3.08 4.82 7.75
N THR A 3 3.30 3.50 7.67
CA THR A 3 3.94 2.72 8.76
C THR A 3 5.38 2.33 8.48
N ARG A 4 5.88 2.57 7.26
CA ARG A 4 7.16 2.02 6.78
C ARG A 4 8.01 3.03 6.02
N MET A 5 7.62 4.30 6.09
CA MET A 5 8.21 5.36 5.29
C MET A 5 8.42 6.59 6.17
N ASP A 6 9.62 7.14 6.13
CA ASP A 6 9.89 8.52 6.53
C ASP A 6 9.76 9.42 5.29
N PRO A 7 8.92 10.49 5.31
CA PRO A 7 8.62 11.25 4.11
C PRO A 7 9.83 11.89 3.43
N ALA A 8 10.84 12.33 4.20
CA ALA A 8 12.00 13.02 3.64
C ALA A 8 13.05 12.02 3.14
N ARG A 9 13.32 10.96 3.92
CA ARG A 9 14.34 9.96 3.57
C ARG A 9 13.91 9.06 2.40
N ASP A 10 12.64 8.67 2.37
CA ASP A 10 12.17 7.57 1.51
C ASP A 10 11.40 8.04 0.27
N THR A 11 11.42 9.34 0.00
CA THR A 11 10.87 9.93 -1.23
C THR A 11 11.98 10.24 -2.21
N VAL A 12 11.87 9.72 -3.42
CA VAL A 12 12.76 10.07 -4.54
C VAL A 12 11.96 10.90 -5.54
N LEU A 13 12.47 12.08 -5.85
CA LEU A 13 11.92 12.95 -6.89
C LEU A 13 12.92 13.04 -8.04
N VAL A 14 12.44 12.76 -9.25
CA VAL A 14 13.21 12.95 -10.48
C VAL A 14 12.43 13.89 -11.38
N GLU A 15 13.02 15.04 -11.66
CA GLU A 15 12.46 16.06 -12.53
C GLU A 15 12.78 15.80 -14.00
N ASN A 16 12.11 16.51 -14.91
CA ASN A 16 12.38 16.50 -16.35
C ASN A 16 12.33 15.10 -17.00
N THR A 17 11.35 14.31 -16.60
CA THR A 17 11.07 12.98 -17.15
C THR A 17 9.95 13.03 -18.19
N PRO A 18 9.95 12.16 -19.21
CA PRO A 18 8.83 12.06 -20.16
C PRO A 18 7.51 11.74 -19.44
N ILE A 19 6.48 12.54 -19.70
CA ILE A 19 5.11 12.37 -19.17
C ILE A 19 4.14 12.37 -20.35
N ASP A 20 2.91 11.88 -20.15
CA ASP A 20 1.87 11.93 -21.17
C ASP A 20 1.61 13.39 -21.61
N TYR A 21 1.51 13.62 -22.91
CA TYR A 21 1.14 14.92 -23.48
C TYR A 21 -0.25 15.38 -23.02
N LEU A 22 -1.14 14.43 -22.69
CA LEU A 22 -2.49 14.71 -22.21
C LEU A 22 -2.55 15.08 -20.71
N ASP A 23 -1.44 14.97 -19.98
CA ASP A 23 -1.38 15.32 -18.57
C ASP A 23 -1.25 16.84 -18.37
N PHE A 24 -2.37 17.50 -18.15
CA PHE A 24 -2.44 18.95 -17.90
C PHE A 24 -1.80 19.38 -16.57
N ALA A 25 -1.52 18.46 -15.65
CA ALA A 25 -0.84 18.76 -14.40
C ALA A 25 0.69 18.83 -14.57
N SER A 26 1.21 18.40 -15.72
CA SER A 26 2.62 18.59 -16.07
C SER A 26 2.93 20.06 -16.34
N PRO A 27 4.10 20.57 -15.89
CA PRO A 27 4.46 21.97 -16.08
C PRO A 27 4.69 22.33 -17.56
N VAL A 28 5.12 21.35 -18.36
CA VAL A 28 5.32 21.47 -19.81
C VAL A 28 4.78 20.21 -20.47
N SER A 29 4.07 20.35 -21.59
CA SER A 29 3.50 19.19 -22.25
C SER A 29 4.57 18.17 -22.66
N GLY A 30 4.36 16.91 -22.29
CA GLY A 30 5.31 15.82 -22.51
C GLY A 30 6.46 15.75 -21.50
N LEU A 31 6.56 16.68 -20.54
CA LEU A 31 7.66 16.76 -19.58
C LEU A 31 7.19 17.11 -18.16
N GLY A 32 7.52 16.25 -17.20
CA GLY A 32 7.18 16.48 -15.80
C GLY A 32 8.06 15.67 -14.85
N SER A 33 7.70 15.64 -13.58
CA SER A 33 8.42 14.88 -12.56
C SER A 33 7.81 13.50 -12.31
N LYS A 34 8.61 12.57 -11.80
CA LYS A 34 8.13 11.32 -11.18
C LYS A 34 8.53 11.28 -9.72
N MET A 35 7.66 10.70 -8.91
CA MET A 35 7.88 10.49 -7.49
C MET A 35 7.90 8.98 -7.20
N GLY A 36 9.00 8.51 -6.62
CA GLY A 36 9.11 7.17 -6.04
C GLY A 36 8.94 7.26 -4.53
N LEU A 37 8.12 6.39 -3.96
CA LEU A 37 7.88 6.31 -2.52
C LEU A 37 8.28 4.91 -2.04
N ASP A 38 9.39 4.81 -1.30
CA ASP A 38 9.83 3.54 -0.74
C ASP A 38 9.10 3.23 0.58
N ALA A 39 8.02 2.46 0.49
CA ALA A 39 7.26 1.98 1.64
C ALA A 39 7.60 0.53 2.05
N THR A 40 8.77 0.01 1.66
CA THR A 40 9.25 -1.32 2.05
C THR A 40 9.74 -1.33 3.51
N ASN A 41 9.97 -2.52 4.07
CA ASN A 41 10.62 -2.62 5.39
C ASN A 41 12.08 -2.20 5.26
N LYS A 42 12.54 -1.33 6.15
CA LYS A 42 13.90 -0.80 6.11
C LYS A 42 14.88 -1.76 6.76
N TRP A 43 15.97 -2.06 6.07
CA TRP A 43 17.00 -2.99 6.51
C TRP A 43 18.03 -2.28 7.41
N PRO A 44 18.86 -3.05 8.16
CA PRO A 44 20.01 -2.47 8.84
C PRO A 44 20.88 -1.68 7.86
N GLY A 45 21.21 -0.43 8.20
CA GLY A 45 21.93 0.51 7.34
C GLY A 45 21.04 1.56 6.66
N GLU A 46 19.74 1.27 6.49
CA GLU A 46 18.73 2.27 6.06
C GLU A 46 18.06 2.95 7.26
N THR A 47 18.15 2.30 8.43
CA THR A 47 17.65 2.79 9.71
C THR A 47 18.47 2.20 10.85
N ASP A 48 18.69 2.99 11.91
CA ASP A 48 19.30 2.52 13.17
C ASP A 48 18.25 2.01 14.18
N ARG A 49 16.97 2.11 13.83
CA ARG A 49 15.85 1.71 14.70
C ARG A 49 15.51 0.24 14.50
N GLU A 50 15.09 -0.43 15.58
CA GLU A 50 14.48 -1.75 15.49
C GLU A 50 13.20 -1.66 14.63
N TRP A 51 13.09 -2.54 13.65
CA TRP A 51 11.95 -2.55 12.73
C TRP A 51 10.81 -3.45 13.24
N GLY A 52 9.58 -2.97 13.12
CA GLY A 52 8.40 -3.69 13.58
C GLY A 52 8.19 -5.02 12.83
N ARG A 53 7.81 -6.06 13.56
CA ARG A 53 7.41 -7.34 12.98
C ARG A 53 5.92 -7.29 12.60
N PRO A 54 5.57 -7.53 11.32
CA PRO A 54 4.17 -7.52 10.91
C PRO A 54 3.44 -8.68 11.57
N ILE A 55 2.20 -8.42 12.01
CA ILE A 55 1.29 -9.47 12.45
C ILE A 55 0.95 -10.33 11.22
N GLN A 56 1.04 -11.65 11.39
CA GLN A 56 0.61 -12.63 10.40
C GLN A 56 -0.51 -13.47 11.01
N MET A 57 -1.55 -13.73 10.22
CA MET A 57 -2.60 -14.65 10.63
C MET A 57 -2.03 -16.07 10.70
N ASP A 58 -2.44 -16.83 11.70
CA ASP A 58 -2.15 -18.27 11.74
C ASP A 58 -2.87 -18.96 10.58
N GLU A 59 -2.12 -19.73 9.79
CA GLU A 59 -2.64 -20.35 8.57
C GLU A 59 -3.73 -21.38 8.84
N LYS A 60 -3.64 -22.11 9.97
CA LYS A 60 -4.64 -23.11 10.35
C LYS A 60 -5.93 -22.44 10.78
N VAL A 61 -5.82 -21.35 11.54
CA VAL A 61 -6.98 -20.56 11.95
C VAL A 61 -7.66 -19.96 10.74
N ARG A 62 -6.91 -19.35 9.82
CA ARG A 62 -7.46 -18.79 8.57
C ARG A 62 -8.19 -19.87 7.77
N ALA A 63 -7.53 -20.99 7.48
CA ALA A 63 -8.13 -22.08 6.72
C ALA A 63 -9.41 -22.62 7.37
N ARG A 64 -9.40 -22.77 8.71
CA ARG A 64 -10.58 -23.22 9.44
C ARG A 64 -11.73 -22.23 9.36
N VAL A 65 -11.45 -20.92 9.47
CA VAL A 65 -12.48 -19.88 9.35
C VAL A 65 -13.04 -19.83 7.94
N ASP A 66 -12.17 -19.97 6.92
CA ASP A 66 -12.58 -20.01 5.51
C ASP A 66 -13.55 -21.19 5.23
N GLU A 67 -13.30 -22.37 5.82
CA GLU A 67 -14.19 -23.54 5.69
C GLU A 67 -15.59 -23.32 6.27
N ILE A 68 -15.69 -22.61 7.40
CA ILE A 68 -16.97 -22.44 8.12
C ILE A 68 -17.66 -21.11 7.79
N TRP A 69 -17.07 -20.25 6.96
CA TRP A 69 -17.52 -18.87 6.78
C TRP A 69 -18.98 -18.76 6.32
N ASP A 70 -19.38 -19.62 5.38
CA ASP A 70 -20.75 -19.66 4.85
C ASP A 70 -21.75 -20.22 5.87
N GLU A 71 -21.33 -21.22 6.66
CA GLU A 71 -22.15 -21.79 7.73
C GLU A 71 -22.43 -20.78 8.85
N LEU A 72 -21.52 -19.83 9.06
CA LEU A 72 -21.67 -18.79 10.08
C LEU A 72 -22.76 -17.76 9.74
N ALA A 73 -23.27 -17.71 8.50
CA ALA A 73 -24.45 -16.95 8.12
C ALA A 73 -24.42 -15.45 8.54
N ILE A 74 -23.24 -14.84 8.64
CA ILE A 74 -23.03 -13.52 9.27
C ILE A 74 -23.72 -12.38 8.49
N PHE A 75 -24.01 -12.59 7.20
CA PHE A 75 -24.58 -11.58 6.31
C PHE A 75 -25.90 -11.97 5.64
N SER A 76 -26.50 -13.13 5.96
CA SER A 76 -27.66 -13.67 5.24
C SER A 76 -29.03 -13.06 5.62
N ASP A 77 -29.09 -12.16 6.60
CA ASP A 77 -30.36 -11.58 7.09
C ASP A 77 -30.62 -10.13 6.63
N ARG A 78 -30.00 -9.66 5.54
CA ARG A 78 -30.40 -8.36 4.95
C ARG A 78 -31.45 -8.58 3.88
N GLU A 79 -32.72 -8.39 4.26
CA GLU A 79 -33.81 -8.21 3.30
C GLU A 79 -33.42 -7.19 2.22
N PRO A 80 -33.80 -7.41 0.95
CA PRO A 80 -33.63 -6.38 -0.06
C PRO A 80 -34.59 -5.24 0.28
N THR A 81 -34.05 -4.10 0.73
CA THR A 81 -34.78 -2.84 0.72
C THR A 81 -35.19 -2.54 -0.72
N LEU A 82 -36.52 -2.51 -0.93
CA LEU A 82 -37.20 -2.07 -2.15
C LEU A 82 -36.71 -0.70 -2.63
#